data_AF-A0A967SEI6-F1
#
_entry.id   AF-A0A967SEI6-F1
#
_cell.length_a   1.000
_cell.length_b   1.000
_cell.length_c   1.000
_cell.angle_alpha   90.00
_cell.angle_beta   90.00
_cell.angle_gamma   90.00
#
_symmetry.space_group_name_H-M   'P 1'
#
loop_
_entity.id
_entity.type
_entity.pdbx_description
1 polymer ?
#
loop_
_entity_poly.entity_id
_entity_poly.type
_entity_poly.pdbx_seq_one_letter_code
_entity_poly.pdbx_strand_id
1 'polypeptide(L)'
;EPSGAEVEARWVRLGDALGFTGITVSRQMHEARIHVHDAARTGLVIAASGDGHMTGAPDLLMAVTVADCVPVYLVDPAERVAALLHAGWRGVAAGILERAFEALGES
;
A
#
# COMPACT_ATOMS: atom_id res chain seq x y z
N GLU A 1 12.15 -19.34 12.07
CA GLU A 1 11.81 -18.33 11.04
C GLU A 1 11.08 -18.97 9.86
N PRO A 2 9.96 -18.39 9.41
CA PRO A 2 9.33 -18.80 8.17
C PRO A 2 10.24 -18.46 6.97
N SER A 3 10.21 -19.31 5.95
CA SER A 3 10.84 -19.07 4.65
C SER A 3 10.14 -17.95 3.87
N GLY A 4 10.84 -17.36 2.89
CA GLY A 4 10.24 -16.36 1.99
C GLY A 4 8.99 -16.88 1.28
N ALA A 5 9.02 -18.13 0.80
CA ALA A 5 7.88 -18.78 0.16
C ALA A 5 6.66 -18.92 1.10
N GLU A 6 6.88 -19.22 2.39
CA GLU A 6 5.80 -19.26 3.37
C GLU A 6 5.18 -17.89 3.62
N VAL A 7 5.99 -16.82 3.59
CA VAL A 7 5.52 -15.43 3.73
C VAL A 7 4.73 -15.01 2.50
N GLU A 8 5.24 -15.27 1.29
CA GLU A 8 4.52 -14.98 0.04
C GLU A 8 3.17 -15.71 -0.04
N ALA A 9 3.13 -16.98 0.37
CA ALA A 9 1.89 -17.74 0.41
C ALA A 9 0.87 -17.19 1.41
N ARG A 10 1.29 -16.47 2.47
CA ARG A 10 0.36 -15.79 3.39
C ARG A 10 -0.33 -14.61 2.72
N TRP A 11 0.37 -13.86 1.89
CA TRP A 11 -0.22 -12.73 1.16
C TRP A 11 -1.27 -13.18 0.15
N VAL A 12 -0.96 -14.21 -0.63
CA VAL A 12 -1.93 -14.78 -1.59
C VAL A 12 -3.18 -15.26 -0.85
N ARG A 13 -3.03 -16.03 0.24
CA ARG A 13 -4.16 -16.47 1.06
C ARG A 13 -4.96 -15.33 1.67
N LEU A 14 -4.31 -14.22 2.04
CA LEU A 14 -4.99 -13.03 2.56
C LEU A 14 -5.85 -12.37 1.48
N GLY A 15 -5.31 -12.20 0.26
CA GLY A 15 -6.05 -11.70 -0.89
C GLY A 15 -7.28 -12.55 -1.18
N ASP A 16 -7.09 -13.87 -1.30
CA ASP A 16 -8.17 -14.84 -1.54
C ASP A 16 -9.26 -14.78 -0.45
N ALA A 17 -8.85 -14.74 0.83
CA ALA A 17 -9.78 -14.72 1.95
C ALA A 17 -10.61 -13.42 2.04
N LEU A 18 -10.06 -12.31 1.54
CA LEU A 18 -10.75 -11.01 1.48
C LEU A 18 -11.47 -10.78 0.14
N GLY A 19 -11.38 -11.73 -0.80
CA GLY A 19 -12.06 -11.67 -2.09
C GLY A 19 -11.39 -10.75 -3.13
N PHE A 20 -10.09 -10.46 -2.98
CA PHE A 20 -9.31 -9.67 -3.93
C PHE A 20 -8.48 -10.57 -4.82
N THR A 21 -8.48 -10.32 -6.13
CA THR A 21 -7.65 -11.10 -7.06
C THR A 21 -6.18 -10.72 -7.01
N GLY A 22 -5.87 -9.48 -6.61
CA GLY A 22 -4.51 -8.94 -6.53
C GLY A 22 -4.20 -8.31 -5.19
N ILE A 23 -2.97 -8.52 -4.72
CA ILE A 23 -2.42 -7.82 -3.56
C ILE A 23 -1.08 -7.18 -3.90
N THR A 24 -0.91 -5.91 -3.57
CA THR A 24 0.34 -5.17 -3.76
C THR A 24 0.96 -4.80 -2.43
N VAL A 25 2.23 -5.13 -2.28
CA VAL A 25 3.12 -4.70 -1.19
C VAL A 25 4.35 -4.00 -1.77
N SER A 26 5.12 -3.30 -0.94
CA SER A 26 6.40 -2.70 -1.34
C SER A 26 7.51 -3.05 -0.36
N ARG A 27 8.75 -2.80 -0.77
CA ARG A 27 9.87 -2.68 0.18
C ARG A 27 9.78 -1.31 0.86
N GLN A 28 9.33 -1.29 2.10
CA GLN A 28 9.20 -0.08 2.92
C GLN A 28 10.56 0.35 3.45
N MET A 29 10.94 1.61 3.21
CA MET A 29 12.27 2.14 3.52
C MET A 29 12.22 3.31 4.52
N HIS A 30 11.04 3.57 5.12
CA HIS A 30 10.76 4.73 5.97
C HIS A 30 11.04 6.06 5.24
N GLU A 31 10.69 6.12 3.95
CA GLU A 31 10.69 7.32 3.13
C GLU A 31 9.27 7.89 2.97
N ALA A 32 9.09 8.87 2.09
CA ALA A 32 7.80 9.50 1.79
C ALA A 32 7.31 9.21 0.36
N ARG A 33 7.81 8.15 -0.28
CA ARG A 33 7.43 7.79 -1.65
C ARG A 33 6.11 6.99 -1.65
N ILE A 34 5.18 7.39 -2.51
CA ILE A 34 3.87 6.76 -2.71
C ILE A 34 3.80 6.27 -4.16
N HIS A 35 3.34 5.04 -4.37
CA HIS A 35 3.13 4.47 -5.70
C HIS A 35 1.64 4.48 -6.05
N VAL A 36 1.30 5.05 -7.20
CA VAL A 36 -0.04 4.97 -7.78
C VAL A 36 -0.16 3.70 -8.62
N HIS A 37 -1.22 2.93 -8.43
CA HIS A 37 -1.50 1.70 -9.15
C HIS A 37 -2.74 1.86 -10.01
N ASP A 38 -2.59 1.69 -11.33
CA ASP A 38 -3.70 1.90 -12.27
C ASP A 38 -4.62 0.69 -12.45
N ALA A 39 -4.17 -0.50 -12.03
CA ALA A 39 -4.93 -1.74 -12.19
C ALA A 39 -4.49 -2.82 -11.19
N ALA A 40 -5.44 -3.69 -10.84
CA ALA A 40 -5.13 -4.94 -10.15
C ALA A 40 -4.33 -5.89 -11.06
N ARG A 41 -3.43 -6.68 -10.46
CA ARG A 41 -2.77 -7.81 -11.11
C ARG A 41 -2.97 -9.03 -10.24
N THR A 42 -3.32 -10.16 -10.85
CA THR A 42 -3.60 -11.39 -10.11
C THR A 42 -2.40 -11.86 -9.30
N GLY A 43 -2.64 -12.22 -8.04
CA GLY A 43 -1.63 -12.70 -7.11
C GLY A 43 -0.88 -11.60 -6.37
N LEU A 44 0.30 -11.95 -5.83
CA LEU A 44 1.16 -11.04 -5.09
C LEU A 44 2.04 -10.21 -6.04
N VAL A 45 1.96 -8.89 -5.93
CA VAL A 45 2.87 -7.94 -6.57
C VAL A 45 3.76 -7.29 -5.52
N ILE A 46 5.07 -7.34 -5.74
CA ILE A 46 6.04 -6.57 -4.97
C ILE A 46 6.42 -5.35 -5.82
N ALA A 47 5.87 -4.20 -5.49
CA ALA A 47 6.17 -2.93 -6.13
C ALA A 47 7.60 -2.46 -5.82
N ALA A 48 8.04 -1.42 -6.53
CA ALA A 48 9.28 -0.72 -6.21
C ALA A 48 9.29 -0.22 -4.76
N SER A 49 10.48 0.07 -4.22
CA SER A 49 10.59 0.59 -2.84
C SER A 49 9.75 1.84 -2.66
N GLY A 50 9.05 1.92 -1.54
CA GLY A 50 8.12 2.99 -1.22
C GLY A 50 7.38 2.68 0.07
N ASP A 51 6.81 3.71 0.68
CA ASP A 51 6.13 3.62 1.97
C ASP A 51 4.63 3.95 1.83
N GLY A 52 4.13 4.13 0.61
CA GLY A 52 2.71 4.31 0.36
C GLY A 52 2.25 3.69 -0.95
N HIS A 53 0.97 3.34 -0.98
CA HIS A 53 0.23 2.90 -2.16
C HIS A 53 -0.99 3.79 -2.32
N MET A 54 -1.39 4.06 -3.56
CA MET A 54 -2.63 4.75 -3.91
C MET A 54 -3.27 4.10 -5.13
N THR A 55 -4.59 3.98 -5.16
CA THR A 55 -5.30 3.46 -6.33
C THR A 55 -6.77 3.87 -6.32
N GLY A 56 -7.32 4.09 -7.51
CA GLY A 56 -8.77 4.06 -7.76
C GLY A 56 -9.22 2.79 -8.48
N ALA A 57 -8.30 1.84 -8.73
CA ALA A 57 -8.62 0.61 -9.44
C ALA A 57 -9.42 -0.34 -8.53
N PRO A 58 -10.50 -0.95 -9.04
CA PRO A 58 -11.22 -1.98 -8.30
C PRO A 58 -10.36 -3.25 -8.17
N ASP A 59 -10.71 -4.09 -7.19
CA ASP A 59 -10.15 -5.44 -7.02
C ASP A 59 -8.63 -5.51 -6.74
N LEU A 60 -8.05 -4.40 -6.28
CA LEU A 60 -6.66 -4.33 -5.82
C LEU A 60 -6.59 -4.12 -4.31
N LEU A 61 -6.02 -5.09 -3.59
CA LEU A 61 -5.69 -4.96 -2.17
C LEU A 61 -4.31 -4.31 -2.01
N MET A 62 -4.27 -3.08 -1.51
CA MET A 62 -3.02 -2.44 -1.08
C MET A 62 -2.65 -2.90 0.33
N ALA A 63 -1.38 -3.20 0.57
CA ALA A 63 -0.91 -3.60 1.90
C ALA A 63 0.42 -2.95 2.26
N VAL A 64 0.51 -2.48 3.51
CA VAL A 64 1.76 -2.10 4.17
C VAL A 64 1.96 -2.98 5.39
N THR A 65 3.21 -3.29 5.73
CA THR A 65 3.56 -4.01 6.94
C THR A 65 3.98 -3.04 8.04
N VAL A 66 3.56 -3.29 9.27
CA VAL A 66 3.92 -2.46 10.42
C VAL A 66 4.35 -3.33 11.59
N ALA A 67 5.31 -2.82 12.34
CA ALA A 67 5.56 -3.15 13.73
C ALA A 67 5.95 -1.82 14.38
N ASP A 68 5.08 -1.30 15.24
CA ASP A 68 5.16 0.01 15.91
C ASP A 68 4.94 1.27 15.04
N CYS A 69 5.24 1.24 13.74
CA CYS A 69 4.88 2.33 12.83
C CYS A 69 3.35 2.44 12.65
N VAL A 70 2.86 3.65 12.32
CA VAL A 70 1.42 3.90 12.20
C VAL A 70 0.96 3.63 10.76
N PRO A 71 0.02 2.71 10.52
CA PRO A 71 -0.63 2.59 9.21
C PRO A 71 -1.68 3.69 9.06
N VAL A 72 -1.66 4.44 7.95
CA VAL A 72 -2.62 5.51 7.67
C VAL A 72 -3.40 5.19 6.40
N TYR A 73 -4.73 5.22 6.50
CA TYR A 73 -5.65 5.03 5.39
C TYR A 73 -6.29 6.38 5.06
N LEU A 74 -6.21 6.77 3.79
CA LEU A 74 -6.90 7.95 3.25
C LEU A 74 -7.86 7.47 2.18
N VAL A 75 -9.09 8.00 2.17
CA VAL A 75 -10.12 7.61 1.21
C VAL A 75 -10.82 8.87 0.73
N ASP A 76 -10.84 9.07 -0.58
CA ASP A 76 -11.74 10.01 -1.25
C ASP A 76 -12.95 9.22 -1.80
N PRO A 77 -14.14 9.32 -1.17
CA PRO A 77 -15.32 8.61 -1.64
C PRO A 77 -15.94 9.22 -2.91
N ALA A 78 -15.66 10.48 -3.23
CA ALA A 78 -16.19 11.14 -4.42
C ALA A 78 -15.44 10.65 -5.67
N GLU A 79 -14.10 10.70 -5.63
CA GLU A 79 -13.24 10.24 -6.73
C GLU A 79 -12.98 8.73 -6.70
N ARG A 80 -13.42 8.03 -5.63
CA ARG A 80 -13.24 6.59 -5.42
C ARG A 80 -11.77 6.16 -5.41
N VAL A 81 -10.92 7.01 -4.83
CA VAL A 81 -9.49 6.75 -4.66
C VAL A 81 -9.20 6.46 -3.19
N ALA A 82 -8.31 5.50 -2.93
CA ALA A 82 -7.78 5.25 -1.60
C ALA A 82 -6.26 5.27 -1.62
N ALA A 83 -5.65 5.63 -0.49
CA ALA A 83 -4.23 5.49 -0.23
C ALA A 83 -3.98 4.79 1.11
N LEU A 84 -2.91 4.00 1.16
CA LEU A 84 -2.43 3.30 2.35
C LEU A 84 -0.95 3.60 2.56
N LEU A 85 -0.61 4.11 3.74
CA LEU A 85 0.72 4.61 4.07
C LEU A 85 1.31 3.90 5.28
N HIS A 86 2.61 3.63 5.20
CA HIS A 86 3.47 3.26 6.31
C HIS A 86 4.09 4.54 6.92
N ALA A 87 3.44 5.08 7.94
CA ALA A 87 3.85 6.32 8.58
C ALA A 87 4.77 6.04 9.78
N GLY A 88 6.01 5.61 9.50
CA GLY A 88 7.09 5.66 10.48
C GLY A 88 7.58 7.08 10.72
N TRP A 89 8.25 7.34 11.86
CA TRP A 89 8.67 8.70 12.24
C TRP A 89 9.50 9.42 11.16
N ARG A 90 10.36 8.70 10.43
CA ARG A 90 11.15 9.27 9.32
C ARG A 90 10.29 9.63 8.12
N GLY A 91 9.33 8.79 7.76
CA GLY A 91 8.39 9.05 6.67
C GLY A 91 7.49 10.24 6.97
N VAL A 92 7.00 10.34 8.21
CA VAL A 92 6.25 11.50 8.70
C VAL A 92 7.11 12.76 8.65
N ALA A 93 8.31 12.75 9.21
CA ALA A 93 9.23 13.89 9.15
C ALA A 93 9.62 14.28 7.71
N ALA A 94 9.65 13.31 6.80
CA ALA A 94 9.92 13.54 5.38
C ALA A 94 8.68 14.05 4.61
N GLY A 95 7.49 14.05 5.21
CA GLY A 95 6.26 14.59 4.64
C GLY A 95 5.43 13.59 3.83
N ILE A 96 5.28 12.35 4.31
CA ILE A 96 4.48 11.32 3.61
C ILE A 96 2.97 11.63 3.59
N LEU A 97 2.45 12.28 4.64
CA LEU A 97 1.02 12.62 4.71
C LEU A 97 0.69 13.75 3.74
N GLU A 98 1.53 14.78 3.72
CA GLU A 98 1.44 15.94 2.83
C GLU A 98 1.45 15.48 1.37
N ARG A 99 2.42 14.63 0.99
CA ARG A 99 2.47 14.05 -0.36
C ARG A 99 1.24 13.22 -0.71
N ALA A 100 0.67 12.50 0.27
CA ALA A 100 -0.53 11.72 0.03
C ALA A 100 -1.74 12.62 -0.22
N PHE A 101 -1.90 13.71 0.54
CA PHE A 101 -2.96 14.70 0.31
C PHE A 101 -2.76 15.47 -1.00
N GLU A 102 -1.53 15.83 -1.36
CA GLU A 102 -1.21 16.42 -2.67
C GLU A 102 -1.63 15.50 -3.80
N ALA A 103 -1.24 14.22 -3.74
CA ALA A 103 -1.60 13.23 -4.76
C ALA A 103 -3.13 12.97 -4.84
N LEU A 104 -3.86 13.06 -3.72
CA LEU A 104 -5.33 12.99 -3.73
C LEU A 104 -5.97 14.25 -4.32
N GLY A 105 -5.43 15.44 -4.02
CA GLY A 105 -5.97 16.71 -4.49
C GLY A 105 -5.71 17.01 -5.98
N GLU A 106 -4.83 16.24 -6.61
CA GLU A 106 -4.56 16.26 -8.06
C GLU A 106 -5.39 15.24 -8.85
N SER A 107 -6.22 14.42 -8.17
CA SER A 107 -7.04 13.36 -8.77
C SER A 107 -8.39 13.87 -9.30
#